data_AF-A0A519VUL4-F1
#
_entry.id   AF-A0A519VUL4-F1
#
_cell.length_a   1.000
_cell.length_b   1.000
_cell.length_c   1.000
_cell.angle_alpha   90.00
_cell.angle_beta   90.00
_cell.angle_gamma   90.00
#
_symmetry.space_group_name_H-M   'P 1'
#
loop_
_entity.id
_entity.type
_entity.pdbx_description
1 polymer ?
#
loop_
_entity_poly.entity_id
_entity_poly.type
_entity_poly.pdbx_seq_one_letter_code
_entity_poly.pdbx_strand_id
1 'polypeptide(L)'
;MANLKEVRNRIASVQSTQQITKAMKMVSAAKLKRATNAIIALRPYATKLKEILGNLSASLEGSSSPFIQEREPNKVLIVTVSSNRGLAGAFNMNVIKAANN
;
A
#
# COMPACT_ATOMS: atom_id res chain seq x y z
N MET A 1 23.60 -43.87 -11.07
CA MET A 1 22.38 -43.67 -10.25
C MET A 1 22.35 -42.27 -9.62
N ALA A 2 22.21 -41.22 -10.43
CA ALA A 2 22.06 -39.83 -9.95
C ALA A 2 20.59 -39.34 -9.98
N ASN A 3 19.79 -39.86 -10.92
CA ASN A 3 18.47 -39.32 -11.27
C ASN A 3 17.40 -39.44 -10.15
N LEU A 4 17.22 -40.62 -9.53
CA LEU A 4 16.15 -40.82 -8.52
C LEU A 4 16.38 -40.07 -7.20
N LYS A 5 17.64 -39.87 -6.79
CA LYS A 5 17.98 -39.11 -5.57
C LYS A 5 17.71 -37.63 -5.79
N GLU A 6 18.07 -37.11 -6.96
CA GLU A 6 17.83 -35.72 -7.34
C GLU A 6 16.34 -35.39 -7.41
N VAL A 7 15.54 -36.27 -8.02
CA VAL A 7 14.07 -36.13 -8.05
C VAL A 7 13.48 -36.09 -6.64
N ARG A 8 13.89 -37.00 -5.75
CA ARG A 8 13.43 -36.99 -4.34
C ARG A 8 13.79 -35.69 -3.60
N ASN A 9 15.01 -35.20 -3.79
CA ASN A 9 15.44 -33.94 -3.19
C ASN A 9 14.62 -32.75 -3.71
N ARG A 10 14.31 -32.71 -5.01
CA ARG A 10 13.47 -31.67 -5.60
C ARG A 10 12.03 -31.71 -5.07
N ILE A 11 11.46 -32.90 -4.90
CA ILE A 11 10.13 -33.07 -4.28
C ILE A 11 10.11 -32.48 -2.88
N ALA A 12 11.09 -32.82 -2.04
CA ALA A 12 11.18 -32.29 -0.68
C ALA A 12 11.33 -30.76 -0.66
N SER A 13 12.16 -30.19 -1.55
CA SER A 13 12.34 -28.74 -1.69
C SER A 13 11.06 -28.01 -2.09
N VAL A 14 10.33 -28.53 -3.08
CA VAL A 14 9.05 -27.96 -3.52
C VAL A 14 7.98 -28.08 -2.44
N GLN A 15 7.90 -29.22 -1.74
CA GLN A 15 6.98 -29.39 -0.61
C GLN A 15 7.25 -28.37 0.50
N SER A 16 8.51 -28.14 0.85
CA SER A 16 8.89 -27.11 1.84
C SER A 16 8.49 -25.71 1.37
N THR A 17 8.80 -25.37 0.11
CA THR A 17 8.43 -24.07 -0.49
C THR A 17 6.91 -23.86 -0.50
N GLN A 18 6.14 -24.91 -0.77
CA GLN A 18 4.68 -24.89 -0.76
C GLN A 18 4.12 -24.61 0.65
N GLN A 19 4.69 -25.23 1.69
CA GLN A 19 4.28 -24.99 3.07
C GLN A 19 4.59 -23.55 3.51
N ILE A 20 5.79 -23.05 3.19
CA ILE A 20 6.21 -21.67 3.50
C ILE A 20 5.28 -20.67 2.82
N THR A 21 5.04 -20.81 1.52
CA THR A 21 4.17 -19.89 0.77
C THR A 21 2.71 -19.97 1.22
N LYS A 22 2.21 -21.16 1.60
CA LYS A 22 0.88 -21.31 2.21
C LYS A 22 0.76 -20.55 3.54
N ALA A 23 1.78 -20.65 4.40
CA ALA A 23 1.82 -19.88 5.64
C ALA A 23 1.89 -18.36 5.37
N MET A 24 2.74 -17.92 4.43
CA MET A 24 2.85 -16.51 4.02
C MET A 24 1.52 -15.95 3.50
N LYS A 25 0.75 -16.74 2.74
CA LYS A 25 -0.59 -16.36 2.27
C LYS A 25 -1.52 -16.07 3.45
N MET A 26 -1.56 -16.95 4.45
CA MET A 26 -2.42 -16.76 5.64
C MET A 26 -1.98 -15.57 6.49
N VAL A 27 -0.67 -15.40 6.70
CA VAL A 27 -0.12 -14.23 7.43
C VAL A 27 -0.46 -12.93 6.70
N SER A 28 -0.34 -12.90 5.37
CA SER A 28 -0.66 -11.73 4.56
C SER A 28 -2.15 -11.40 4.59
N ALA A 29 -3.01 -12.43 4.54
CA ALA A 29 -4.47 -12.26 4.69
C ALA A 29 -4.84 -11.67 6.07
N ALA A 30 -4.22 -12.15 7.14
CA ALA A 30 -4.44 -11.62 8.49
C ALA A 30 -3.97 -10.15 8.61
N LYS A 31 -2.81 -9.81 8.02
CA LYS A 31 -2.31 -8.43 7.98
C LYS A 31 -3.23 -7.51 7.19
N LEU A 32 -3.73 -7.96 6.03
CA LEU A 32 -4.69 -7.20 5.23
C LEU A 32 -5.97 -6.94 6.02
N LYS A 33 -6.55 -7.96 6.66
CA LYS A 33 -7.73 -7.80 7.50
C LYS A 33 -7.52 -6.79 8.63
N ARG A 34 -6.35 -6.84 9.28
CA ARG A 34 -5.99 -5.87 10.33
C ARG A 34 -5.91 -4.44 9.79
N ALA A 35 -5.28 -4.24 8.63
CA ALA A 35 -5.17 -2.94 7.99
C ALA A 35 -6.55 -2.40 7.58
N THR A 36 -7.40 -3.24 6.98
CA THR A 36 -8.78 -2.86 6.62
C THR A 36 -9.58 -2.44 7.84
N ASN A 37 -9.49 -3.18 8.95
CA ASN A 37 -10.19 -2.82 10.18
C ASN A 37 -9.71 -1.48 10.74
N ALA A 38 -8.39 -1.20 10.70
CA ALA A 38 -7.84 0.08 11.13
C ALA A 38 -8.37 1.25 10.29
N ILE A 39 -8.46 1.08 8.97
CA ILE A 39 -9.02 2.08 8.06
C ILE A 39 -10.52 2.32 8.37
N ILE A 40 -11.29 1.25 8.59
CA ILE A 40 -12.71 1.38 8.94
C ILE A 40 -12.88 2.13 10.26
N ALA A 41 -12.08 1.83 11.28
CA ALA A 41 -12.10 2.53 12.55
C ALA A 41 -11.69 4.01 12.44
N LEU A 42 -10.85 4.36 11.46
CA LEU A 42 -10.43 5.74 11.20
C LEU A 42 -11.49 6.56 10.45
N ARG A 43 -12.45 5.93 9.75
CA ARG A 43 -13.45 6.63 8.92
C ARG A 43 -14.22 7.73 9.66
N PRO A 44 -14.75 7.53 10.88
CA PRO A 44 -15.50 8.57 11.58
C PRO A 44 -14.66 9.83 11.83
N TYR A 45 -13.38 9.66 12.20
CA TYR A 45 -12.44 10.76 12.37
C TYR A 45 -12.22 11.51 11.06
N ALA A 46 -11.96 10.80 9.96
CA ALA A 46 -11.75 11.41 8.65
C ALA A 46 -12.99 12.19 8.17
N THR A 47 -14.20 11.66 8.41
CA THR A 47 -15.46 12.33 8.07
C THR A 47 -15.62 13.63 8.87
N LYS A 48 -15.40 13.60 10.19
CA LYS A 48 -15.53 14.82 11.01
C LYS A 48 -14.45 15.84 10.73
N LEU A 49 -13.22 15.40 10.48
CA LEU A 49 -12.14 16.30 10.06
C LEU A 49 -12.49 16.99 8.73
N LYS A 50 -13.05 16.26 7.75
CA LYS A 50 -13.48 16.84 6.48
C LYS A 50 -14.62 17.85 6.67
N GLU A 51 -15.59 17.56 7.55
CA GLU A 51 -16.68 18.49 7.89
C GLU A 51 -16.16 19.78 8.50
N ILE A 52 -15.23 19.69 9.47
CA ILE A 52 -14.60 20.85 10.10
C ILE A 52 -13.82 21.67 9.07
N LEU A 53 -13.01 21.03 8.21
CA LEU A 53 -12.27 21.71 7.17
C LEU A 53 -13.20 22.39 6.15
N GLY A 54 -14.31 21.76 5.78
CA GLY A 54 -15.32 22.35 4.91
C GLY A 54 -15.93 23.61 5.51
N ASN A 55 -16.37 23.54 6.77
CA ASN A 55 -16.91 24.70 7.49
C ASN A 55 -15.87 25.82 7.63
N LEU A 56 -14.61 25.48 7.95
CA LEU A 56 -13.53 26.44 8.06
C LEU A 56 -13.23 27.13 6.72
N SER A 57 -13.19 26.37 5.61
CA SER A 57 -12.96 26.95 4.29
C SER A 57 -14.08 27.89 3.84
N ALA A 58 -15.33 27.63 4.24
CA ALA A 58 -16.48 28.48 3.95
C ALA A 58 -16.51 29.77 4.79
N SER A 59 -15.94 29.76 5.99
CA SER A 59 -15.88 30.94 6.89
C SER A 59 -14.65 31.83 6.65
N LEU A 60 -13.67 31.37 5.86
CA LEU A 60 -12.43 32.09 5.57
C LEU A 60 -12.54 32.90 4.26
N GLU A 61 -13.51 33.81 4.18
CA GLU A 61 -13.47 34.87 3.17
C GLU A 61 -12.31 35.84 3.53
N GLY A 62 -11.16 35.65 2.88
CA GLY A 62 -10.02 36.58 2.94
C GLY A 62 -8.77 36.14 3.70
N SER A 63 -8.69 34.92 4.26
CA SER A 63 -7.45 34.45 4.89
C SER A 63 -6.53 33.73 3.88
N SER A 64 -5.35 34.28 3.61
CA SER A 64 -4.35 33.66 2.72
C SER A 64 -3.53 32.60 3.47
N SER A 65 -4.05 31.39 3.61
CA SER A 65 -3.21 30.25 4.03
C SER A 65 -2.33 29.81 2.87
N PRO A 66 -1.00 29.65 3.05
CA PRO A 66 -0.11 29.11 2.01
C PRO A 66 -0.53 27.74 1.47
N PHE A 67 -1.37 27.01 2.21
CA PHE A 67 -1.85 25.67 1.83
C PHE A 67 -3.14 25.68 0.98
N ILE A 68 -3.80 26.84 0.84
CA ILE A 68 -5.07 26.98 0.09
C ILE A 68 -4.86 27.85 -1.17
N GLN A 69 -3.70 28.49 -1.31
CA GLN A 69 -3.38 29.34 -2.45
C GLN A 69 -3.23 28.52 -3.73
N GLU A 70 -4.07 28.81 -4.73
CA GLU A 70 -3.92 28.31 -6.08
C GLU A 70 -2.80 29.08 -6.79
N ARG A 71 -1.88 28.35 -7.42
CA ARG A 71 -0.69 28.92 -8.08
C ARG A 71 -0.34 28.12 -9.32
N GLU A 72 0.22 28.79 -10.31
CA GLU A 72 0.77 28.13 -11.49
C GLU A 72 1.92 27.17 -11.09
N PRO A 73 1.86 25.90 -11.51
CA PRO A 73 2.83 24.90 -11.11
C PRO A 73 4.19 25.11 -11.79
N ASN A 74 5.16 25.65 -11.05
CA ASN A 74 6.56 25.74 -11.50
C ASN A 74 7.35 24.46 -11.14
N LYS A 75 7.14 23.92 -9.94
CA LYS A 75 7.70 22.64 -9.48
C LYS A 75 6.61 21.82 -8.80
N VAL A 76 6.46 20.57 -9.20
CA VAL A 76 5.47 19.63 -8.65
C VAL A 76 6.19 18.55 -7.87
N LEU A 77 5.75 18.31 -6.62
CA LEU A 77 6.21 17.18 -5.81
C LEU A 77 5.27 16.01 -6.03
N ILE A 78 5.83 14.87 -6.45
CA ILE A 78 5.11 13.60 -6.52
C ILE A 78 5.60 12.72 -5.37
N VAL A 79 4.67 12.26 -4.53
CA VAL A 79 4.97 11.32 -3.43
C VAL A 79 4.34 9.97 -3.77
N THR A 80 5.18 8.95 -3.94
CA THR A 80 4.74 7.58 -4.23
C THR A 80 4.83 6.72 -2.97
N VAL A 81 3.89 5.79 -2.83
CA VAL A 81 3.86 4.85 -1.69
C VAL A 81 3.85 3.42 -2.22
N SER A 82 4.90 2.65 -1.90
CA SER A 82 5.08 1.26 -2.31
C SER A 82 5.33 0.35 -1.10
N SER A 83 5.54 -0.96 -1.33
CA SER A 83 5.85 -1.88 -0.23
C SER A 83 7.34 -1.90 0.11
N ASN A 84 7.66 -2.11 1.39
CA ASN A 84 9.04 -2.36 1.84
C ASN A 84 9.50 -3.82 1.60
N ARG A 85 8.61 -4.69 1.12
CA ARG A 85 8.86 -6.14 0.93
C ARG A 85 8.61 -6.56 -0.50
N GLY A 86 9.39 -7.55 -0.96
CA GLY A 86 9.16 -8.26 -2.22
C GLY A 86 8.06 -9.32 -2.15
N LEU A 87 7.98 -10.18 -3.19
CA LEU A 87 6.96 -11.24 -3.33
C LEU A 87 5.51 -10.73 -3.31
N ALA A 88 5.30 -9.50 -3.79
CA ALA A 88 4.01 -8.82 -3.86
C ALA A 88 3.44 -8.77 -5.31
N GLY A 89 3.84 -9.72 -6.16
CA GLY A 89 3.47 -9.72 -7.58
C GLY A 89 3.92 -8.44 -8.29
N ALA A 90 3.05 -7.87 -9.12
CA ALA A 90 3.32 -6.66 -9.90
C ALA A 90 3.12 -5.33 -9.12
N PHE A 91 2.86 -5.38 -7.80
CA PHE A 91 2.48 -4.19 -7.02
C PHE A 91 3.46 -3.02 -7.13
N ASN A 92 4.73 -3.22 -6.78
CA ASN A 92 5.73 -2.15 -6.80
C ASN A 92 6.03 -1.66 -8.23
N MET A 93 6.05 -2.57 -9.21
CA MET A 93 6.26 -2.22 -10.61
C MET A 93 5.15 -1.30 -11.13
N ASN A 94 3.90 -1.60 -10.79
CA ASN A 94 2.76 -0.77 -11.20
C ASN A 94 2.80 0.62 -10.56
N VAL A 95 3.19 0.73 -9.29
CA VAL A 95 3.36 2.04 -8.61
C VAL A 95 4.43 2.88 -9.31
N ILE A 96 5.60 2.28 -9.60
CA ILE A 96 6.71 2.98 -10.26
C ILE A 96 6.32 3.39 -11.68
N LYS A 97 5.67 2.50 -12.44
CA LYS A 97 5.23 2.79 -13.81
C LYS A 97 4.21 3.94 -13.86
N ALA A 98 3.31 4.01 -12.89
CA ALA A 98 2.35 5.10 -12.81
C ALA A 98 3.00 6.46 -12.45
N ALA A 99 4.17 6.44 -11.80
CA ALA A 99 4.88 7.65 -11.38
C ALA A 99 5.89 8.15 -12.43
N ASN A 100 6.55 7.24 -13.14
CA ASN A 100 7.61 7.52 -14.11
C ASN A 100 7.08 7.68 -15.54
N ASN A 101 6.05 8.50 -15.74
CA ASN A 101 5.49 8.75 -17.08
C ASN A 101 6.58 8.97 -18.14
#